data_AF-C1ACY3-F1
#
_entry.id   AF-C1ACY3-F1
#
_cell.length_a   1.000
_cell.length_b   1.000
_cell.length_c   1.000
_cell.angle_alpha   90.00
_cell.angle_beta   90.00
_cell.angle_gamma   90.00
#
_symmetry.space_group_name_H-M   'P 1'
#
loop_
_entity.id
_entity.type
_entity.pdbx_description
1 polymer ?
#
loop_
_entity_poly.entity_id
_entity_poly.type
_entity_poly.pdbx_seq_one_letter_code
_entity_poly.pdbx_strand_id
1 'polypeptide(L)'
;MTGPAVYDRSRFNSRQFDTSGAHLPPGGLGCFSARYVPLTGRMTVTVKVCPRFRSINGGRMPDDVGRNFMRAFELKIPEYWNDRFRFICTKRGFEDIAVTPEFQVVWSNLADAHYDLSIQDYDGMTFVRDVPDRHMAGKPAYRHKPFAQFTTNDIEANTLCKAGKLLEAIRKPVVVAVNTASDQSLLSMAAIERLRFHALDIAHVLIDHPEPLLTITGPGPAGTTFAKLVGNVLMQFGLQAKYSYRSHGPPDIVTLTLDPREIATASAQITGNIAQFPQFAQYAVVHEFGHMLGLPDEYMCCGTNTVAIMAQHGMAAQSAAEQSALENNTTTKQQKFSAGIAKTQEEFIKLCALFDVVAPPFGRANQSLMSAGHTFLPAHAVTVAHALWRMTRNYFQPGEWRIELLKS
;
A
#
# COMPACT_ATOMS: atom_id res chain seq x y z
N MET A 1 -3.32 -33.98 -30.55
CA MET A 1 -3.32 -32.86 -29.58
C MET A 1 -4.76 -32.55 -29.27
N THR A 2 -5.30 -33.09 -28.17
CA THR A 2 -6.62 -32.71 -27.68
C THR A 2 -6.54 -31.23 -27.29
N GLY A 3 -7.34 -30.38 -27.94
CA GLY A 3 -7.41 -28.96 -27.60
C GLY A 3 -7.65 -28.77 -26.10
N PRO A 4 -7.29 -27.59 -25.54
CA PRO A 4 -7.55 -27.30 -24.14
C PRO A 4 -9.00 -27.64 -23.82
N ALA A 5 -9.23 -28.43 -22.78
CA ALA A 5 -10.57 -28.78 -22.34
C ALA A 5 -11.39 -27.48 -22.29
N VAL A 6 -12.44 -27.40 -23.10
CA VAL A 6 -13.33 -26.24 -23.12
C VAL A 6 -13.99 -26.23 -21.75
N TYR A 7 -13.46 -25.39 -20.84
CA TYR A 7 -14.00 -25.29 -19.50
C TYR A 7 -15.39 -24.67 -19.60
N ASP A 8 -16.40 -25.48 -19.30
CA ASP A 8 -17.80 -25.11 -19.38
C ASP A 8 -18.17 -24.00 -18.38
N ARG A 9 -18.74 -22.91 -18.91
CA ARG A 9 -19.30 -21.77 -18.16
C ARG A 9 -20.34 -22.21 -17.14
N SER A 10 -21.19 -23.18 -17.49
CA SER A 10 -22.20 -23.73 -16.57
C SER A 10 -21.56 -24.39 -15.35
N ARG A 11 -20.50 -25.17 -15.59
CA ARG A 11 -19.69 -25.77 -14.50
C ARG A 11 -18.99 -24.71 -13.65
N PHE A 12 -18.54 -23.60 -14.22
CA PHE A 12 -17.98 -22.51 -13.43
C PHE A 12 -19.05 -21.89 -12.51
N ASN A 13 -20.20 -21.53 -13.07
CA ASN A 13 -21.27 -20.81 -12.35
C ASN A 13 -21.91 -21.63 -11.20
N SER A 14 -21.94 -22.95 -11.34
CA SER A 14 -22.50 -23.86 -10.32
C SER A 14 -21.53 -24.18 -9.18
N ARG A 15 -20.26 -23.79 -9.29
CA ARG A 15 -19.25 -24.07 -8.27
C ARG A 15 -19.15 -22.95 -7.26
N GLN A 16 -18.76 -23.34 -6.06
CA GLN A 16 -18.14 -22.44 -5.10
C GLN A 16 -16.63 -22.66 -5.11
N PHE A 17 -15.90 -21.56 -4.94
CA PHE A 17 -14.46 -21.60 -4.86
C PHE A 17 -14.01 -21.12 -3.49
N ASP A 18 -13.20 -21.92 -2.82
CA ASP A 18 -12.65 -21.59 -1.50
C ASP A 18 -11.14 -21.73 -1.55
N THR A 19 -10.43 -20.91 -0.76
CA THR A 19 -9.04 -21.20 -0.45
C THR A 19 -9.01 -22.51 0.34
N SER A 20 -8.12 -23.44 -0.02
CA SER A 20 -7.98 -24.74 0.64
C SER A 20 -7.32 -24.59 2.03
N GLY A 21 -7.96 -23.84 2.93
CA GLY A 21 -7.39 -23.28 4.15
C GLY A 21 -7.02 -21.79 4.01
N ALA A 22 -6.17 -21.29 4.90
CA ALA A 22 -5.69 -19.93 4.84
C ALA A 22 -4.78 -19.72 3.61
N HIS A 23 -5.06 -18.69 2.84
CA HIS A 23 -4.21 -18.14 1.82
C HIS A 23 -3.04 -17.39 2.45
N LEU A 24 -1.83 -17.75 2.03
CA LEU A 24 -0.59 -17.07 2.34
C LEU A 24 -0.06 -16.44 1.03
N PRO A 25 0.03 -15.11 0.95
CA PRO A 25 0.69 -14.44 -0.16
C PRO A 25 2.17 -14.87 -0.27
N PRO A 26 2.78 -14.87 -1.48
CA PRO A 26 4.12 -15.40 -1.69
C PRO A 26 5.22 -14.72 -0.86
N GLY A 27 5.00 -13.45 -0.50
CA GLY A 27 5.91 -12.63 0.32
C GLY A 27 6.00 -13.04 1.79
N GLY A 28 5.18 -14.00 2.25
CA GLY A 28 5.16 -14.49 3.64
C GLY A 28 4.44 -13.58 4.63
N LEU A 29 4.16 -12.32 4.27
CA LEU A 29 3.24 -11.46 4.99
C LEU A 29 1.80 -11.74 4.52
N GLY A 30 0.85 -11.77 5.46
CA GLY A 30 -0.56 -11.98 5.14
C GLY A 30 -1.06 -13.40 5.42
N CYS A 31 -2.31 -13.53 5.86
CA CYS A 31 -2.95 -14.80 6.19
C CYS A 31 -4.46 -14.62 6.30
N PHE A 32 -5.19 -15.03 5.26
CA PHE A 32 -6.64 -14.87 5.20
C PHE A 32 -7.30 -16.03 4.48
N SER A 33 -8.59 -16.26 4.71
CA SER A 33 -9.36 -17.23 3.92
C SER A 33 -10.26 -16.47 2.95
N ALA A 34 -10.51 -17.03 1.77
CA ALA A 34 -11.43 -16.43 0.80
C ALA A 34 -12.41 -17.47 0.26
N ARG A 35 -13.64 -17.03 0.03
CA ARG A 35 -14.73 -17.81 -0.57
C ARG A 35 -15.41 -16.98 -1.65
N TYR A 36 -15.44 -17.48 -2.87
CA TYR A 36 -16.05 -16.83 -4.03
C TYR A 36 -17.23 -17.64 -4.56
N VAL A 37 -18.35 -16.95 -4.79
CA VAL A 37 -19.58 -17.50 -5.35
C VAL A 37 -19.87 -16.80 -6.69
N PRO A 38 -19.58 -17.45 -7.84
CA PRO A 38 -19.75 -16.89 -9.17
C PRO A 38 -21.14 -16.35 -9.47
N LEU A 39 -22.19 -17.04 -9.00
CA LEU A 39 -23.57 -16.66 -9.28
C LEU A 39 -23.93 -15.27 -8.72
N THR A 40 -23.31 -14.87 -7.61
CA THR A 40 -23.55 -13.57 -6.97
C THR A 40 -22.45 -12.56 -7.25
N GLY A 41 -21.32 -13.00 -7.81
CA GLY A 41 -20.11 -12.18 -7.94
C GLY A 41 -19.45 -11.83 -6.59
N ARG A 42 -19.90 -12.38 -5.46
CA ARG A 42 -19.38 -11.99 -4.13
C ARG A 42 -18.20 -12.88 -3.73
N MET A 43 -17.16 -12.24 -3.20
CA MET A 43 -16.02 -12.93 -2.58
C MET A 43 -15.80 -12.50 -1.14
N THR A 44 -16.16 -13.34 -0.18
CA THR A 44 -15.91 -13.07 1.24
C THR A 44 -14.45 -13.35 1.58
N VAL A 45 -13.75 -12.33 2.08
CA VAL A 45 -12.36 -12.37 2.57
C VAL A 45 -12.40 -12.27 4.09
N THR A 46 -11.94 -13.33 4.77
CA THR A 46 -12.01 -13.44 6.23
C THR A 46 -10.62 -13.44 6.84
N VAL A 47 -10.39 -12.54 7.80
CA VAL A 47 -9.22 -12.56 8.67
C VAL A 47 -9.65 -12.99 10.06
N LYS A 48 -9.26 -14.20 10.47
CA LYS A 48 -9.57 -14.73 11.79
C LYS A 48 -8.51 -14.32 12.80
N VAL A 49 -8.92 -13.80 13.95
CA VAL A 49 -7.99 -13.25 14.94
C VAL A 49 -8.25 -13.83 16.32
N CYS A 50 -7.17 -14.07 17.07
CA CYS A 50 -7.21 -14.45 18.47
C CYS A 50 -6.62 -13.29 19.30
N PRO A 51 -7.46 -12.36 19.82
CA PRO A 51 -6.96 -11.22 20.57
C PRO A 51 -6.54 -11.59 21.99
N ARG A 52 -5.40 -11.02 22.41
CA ARG A 52 -4.87 -11.06 23.78
C ARG A 52 -4.68 -9.64 24.26
N PHE A 53 -5.56 -9.21 25.15
CA PHE A 53 -5.51 -7.89 25.77
C PHE A 53 -4.58 -7.90 26.97
N ARG A 54 -3.59 -6.99 26.99
CA ARG A 54 -2.61 -6.85 28.06
C ARG A 54 -2.58 -5.42 28.55
N SER A 55 -2.68 -5.23 29.87
CA SER A 55 -2.36 -3.95 30.50
C SER A 55 -0.85 -3.69 30.46
N ILE A 56 -0.45 -2.42 30.55
CA ILE A 56 0.95 -1.98 30.62
C ILE A 56 1.74 -2.69 31.75
N ASN A 57 1.08 -3.03 32.85
CA ASN A 57 1.69 -3.70 34.00
C ASN A 57 1.67 -5.25 33.89
N GLY A 58 1.33 -5.79 32.71
CA GLY A 58 1.14 -7.22 32.50
C GLY A 58 -0.15 -7.79 33.09
N GLY A 59 -0.98 -6.94 33.70
CA GLY A 59 -2.30 -7.30 34.23
C GLY A 59 -3.33 -7.59 33.12
N ARG A 60 -4.43 -8.22 33.50
CA ARG A 60 -5.59 -8.42 32.62
C ARG A 60 -6.29 -7.08 32.39
N MET A 61 -6.54 -6.74 31.13
CA MET A 61 -7.34 -5.58 30.75
C MET A 61 -8.83 -5.81 31.09
N PRO A 62 -9.61 -4.76 31.44
CA PRO A 62 -11.05 -4.89 31.59
C PRO A 62 -11.72 -5.49 30.34
N ASP A 63 -12.69 -6.40 30.54
CA ASP A 63 -13.30 -7.16 29.44
C ASP A 63 -14.10 -6.28 28.47
N ASP A 64 -14.63 -5.15 28.94
CA ASP A 64 -15.34 -4.16 28.14
C ASP A 64 -14.42 -3.43 27.15
N VAL A 65 -13.19 -3.08 27.55
CA VAL A 65 -12.20 -2.50 26.63
C VAL A 65 -11.91 -3.47 25.48
N GLY A 66 -11.69 -4.75 25.81
CA GLY A 66 -11.42 -5.76 24.79
C GLY A 66 -12.59 -5.99 23.83
N ARG A 67 -13.82 -6.05 24.35
CA ARG A 67 -15.03 -6.15 23.52
C ARG A 67 -15.24 -4.91 22.64
N ASN A 68 -15.02 -3.71 23.18
CA ASN A 68 -15.19 -2.46 22.46
C ASN A 68 -14.17 -2.33 21.32
N PHE A 69 -12.90 -2.67 21.58
CA PHE A 69 -11.87 -2.70 20.55
C PHE A 69 -12.23 -3.69 19.42
N MET A 70 -12.59 -4.94 19.77
CA MET A 70 -12.95 -5.93 18.74
C MET A 70 -14.18 -5.51 17.94
N ARG A 71 -15.21 -4.98 18.59
CA ARG A 71 -16.39 -4.47 17.90
C ARG A 71 -16.02 -3.33 16.95
N ALA A 72 -15.16 -2.41 17.37
CA ALA A 72 -14.70 -1.32 16.52
C ALA A 72 -13.88 -1.86 15.33
N PHE A 73 -13.00 -2.84 15.55
CA PHE A 73 -12.21 -3.49 14.50
C PHE A 73 -13.11 -4.19 13.47
N GLU A 74 -14.10 -4.96 13.93
CA GLU A 74 -15.08 -5.67 13.08
C GLU A 74 -15.96 -4.71 12.27
N LEU A 75 -16.23 -3.49 12.77
CA LEU A 75 -17.01 -2.47 12.06
C LEU A 75 -16.16 -1.65 11.08
N LYS A 76 -14.96 -1.23 11.49
CA LYS A 76 -14.11 -0.32 10.72
C LYS A 76 -13.54 -0.96 9.47
N ILE A 77 -13.27 -2.26 9.48
CA ILE A 77 -12.73 -2.94 8.29
C ILE A 77 -13.71 -2.98 7.13
N PRO A 78 -14.95 -3.47 7.28
CA PRO A 78 -15.95 -3.37 6.22
C PRO A 78 -16.17 -1.93 5.75
N GLU A 79 -16.28 -0.97 6.67
CA GLU A 79 -16.47 0.47 6.36
C GLU A 79 -15.37 1.02 5.44
N TYR A 80 -14.13 0.59 5.66
CA TYR A 80 -12.98 1.10 4.89
C TYR A 80 -12.62 0.26 3.67
N TRP A 81 -12.74 -1.06 3.71
CA TRP A 81 -12.23 -1.95 2.66
C TRP A 81 -13.29 -2.43 1.67
N ASN A 82 -14.56 -2.49 2.06
CA ASN A 82 -15.62 -2.90 1.13
C ASN A 82 -15.90 -1.79 0.12
N ASP A 83 -16.38 -2.20 -1.06
CA ASP A 83 -16.76 -1.29 -2.14
C ASP A 83 -15.63 -0.35 -2.60
N ARG A 84 -14.37 -0.72 -2.35
CA ARG A 84 -13.18 0.04 -2.82
C ARG A 84 -12.67 -0.42 -4.17
N PHE A 85 -12.88 -1.68 -4.51
CA PHE A 85 -12.46 -2.24 -5.78
C PHE A 85 -13.25 -3.49 -6.15
N ARG A 86 -13.18 -3.87 -7.42
CA ARG A 86 -13.68 -5.13 -7.95
C ARG A 86 -12.72 -5.72 -8.97
N PHE A 87 -12.87 -7.01 -9.24
CA PHE A 87 -12.13 -7.69 -10.30
C PHE A 87 -13.04 -7.95 -11.49
N ILE A 88 -12.64 -7.50 -12.67
CA ILE A 88 -13.36 -7.70 -13.92
C ILE A 88 -12.64 -8.78 -14.72
N CYS A 89 -13.36 -9.84 -15.11
CA CYS A 89 -12.79 -10.85 -15.99
C CYS A 89 -12.68 -10.29 -17.41
N THR A 90 -11.52 -10.42 -18.05
CA THR A 90 -11.28 -9.98 -19.43
C THR A 90 -11.23 -11.14 -20.42
N LYS A 91 -11.41 -12.38 -19.93
CA LYS A 91 -11.41 -13.59 -20.77
C LYS A 91 -12.67 -13.65 -21.63
N ARG A 92 -12.48 -13.98 -22.91
CA ARG A 92 -13.59 -14.19 -23.85
C ARG A 92 -14.56 -15.28 -23.40
N GLY A 93 -15.85 -14.97 -23.39
CA GLY A 93 -16.95 -15.82 -22.90
C GLY A 93 -17.20 -15.75 -21.38
N PHE A 94 -16.49 -14.88 -20.66
CA PHE A 94 -16.56 -14.70 -19.21
C PHE A 94 -16.54 -13.21 -18.81
N GLU A 95 -16.64 -12.30 -19.77
CA GLU A 95 -16.53 -10.84 -19.59
C GLU A 95 -17.65 -10.26 -18.71
N ASP A 96 -18.73 -11.01 -18.52
CA ASP A 96 -19.84 -10.69 -17.63
C ASP A 96 -19.51 -10.97 -16.15
N ILE A 97 -18.41 -11.65 -15.83
CA ILE A 97 -17.98 -11.82 -14.44
C ILE A 97 -17.36 -10.52 -13.93
N ALA A 98 -17.97 -10.01 -12.87
CA ALA A 98 -17.33 -9.14 -11.89
C ALA A 98 -17.28 -9.83 -10.53
N VAL A 99 -16.17 -9.68 -9.81
CA VAL A 99 -16.00 -10.17 -8.44
C VAL A 99 -15.83 -8.99 -7.49
N THR A 100 -16.74 -8.86 -6.53
CA THR A 100 -16.71 -7.85 -5.47
C THR A 100 -16.26 -8.48 -4.15
N PRO A 101 -15.08 -8.11 -3.64
CA PRO A 101 -14.59 -8.60 -2.36
C PRO A 101 -15.34 -7.97 -1.18
N GLU A 102 -15.51 -8.75 -0.13
CA GLU A 102 -16.13 -8.32 1.13
C GLU A 102 -15.28 -8.77 2.30
N PHE A 103 -14.79 -7.81 3.06
CA PHE A 103 -13.84 -8.03 4.12
C PHE A 103 -14.55 -8.17 5.46
N GLN A 104 -14.10 -9.13 6.25
CA GLN A 104 -14.53 -9.30 7.63
C GLN A 104 -13.38 -9.76 8.51
N VAL A 105 -13.39 -9.24 9.74
CA VAL A 105 -12.57 -9.73 10.84
C VAL A 105 -13.45 -10.62 11.70
N VAL A 106 -12.95 -11.78 12.10
CA VAL A 106 -13.72 -12.73 12.91
C VAL A 106 -12.89 -13.12 14.12
N TRP A 107 -13.45 -12.92 15.32
CA TRP A 107 -12.86 -13.49 16.53
C TRP A 107 -12.91 -15.02 16.47
N SER A 108 -11.74 -15.65 16.57
CA SER A 108 -11.61 -17.11 16.72
C SER A 108 -10.67 -17.49 17.87
N ASN A 109 -10.66 -18.76 18.23
CA ASN A 109 -9.68 -19.31 19.17
C ASN A 109 -8.32 -19.48 18.47
N LEU A 110 -7.25 -19.66 19.24
CA LEU A 110 -5.88 -19.75 18.71
C LEU A 110 -5.69 -20.87 17.67
N ALA A 111 -6.41 -21.99 17.77
CA ALA A 111 -6.25 -23.10 16.84
C ALA A 111 -6.73 -22.73 15.42
N ASP A 112 -7.85 -22.02 15.33
CA ASP A 112 -8.50 -21.64 14.07
C ASP A 112 -8.16 -20.21 13.61
N ALA A 113 -7.61 -19.36 14.47
CA ALA A 113 -7.20 -17.99 14.10
C ALA A 113 -6.09 -17.98 13.03
N HIS A 114 -6.11 -16.99 12.16
CA HIS A 114 -5.00 -16.69 11.25
C HIS A 114 -3.88 -15.94 11.99
N TYR A 115 -4.26 -15.06 12.93
CA TYR A 115 -3.33 -14.24 13.71
C TYR A 115 -3.54 -14.37 15.21
N ASP A 116 -2.44 -14.33 15.95
CA ASP A 116 -2.42 -14.11 17.40
C ASP A 116 -2.16 -12.62 17.65
N LEU A 117 -3.14 -11.88 18.17
CA LEU A 117 -3.04 -10.43 18.35
C LEU A 117 -2.65 -10.09 19.78
N SER A 118 -1.62 -9.27 19.97
CA SER A 118 -1.34 -8.62 21.25
C SER A 118 -1.87 -7.20 21.21
N ILE A 119 -2.87 -6.89 22.03
CA ILE A 119 -3.45 -5.54 22.12
C ILE A 119 -3.06 -4.92 23.46
N GLN A 120 -2.40 -3.77 23.44
CA GLN A 120 -1.79 -3.12 24.61
C GLN A 120 -2.40 -1.74 24.90
N ASP A 121 -2.50 -1.37 26.18
CA ASP A 121 -3.21 -0.16 26.66
C ASP A 121 -2.35 1.12 26.69
N TYR A 122 -1.33 1.24 25.84
CA TYR A 122 -0.43 2.40 25.88
C TYR A 122 0.06 2.78 24.48
N ASP A 123 0.69 3.95 24.38
CA ASP A 123 1.23 4.57 23.15
C ASP A 123 2.50 3.86 22.62
N GLY A 124 2.39 2.54 22.47
CA GLY A 124 3.42 1.66 21.93
C GLY A 124 3.45 1.65 20.40
N MET A 125 4.46 1.01 19.83
CA MET A 125 4.52 0.80 18.38
C MET A 125 3.58 -0.34 17.98
N THR A 126 2.70 -0.08 17.02
CA THR A 126 1.86 -1.06 16.31
C THR A 126 2.67 -1.70 15.19
N PHE A 127 2.53 -3.02 14.99
CA PHE A 127 3.16 -3.73 13.87
C PHE A 127 2.58 -5.13 13.65
N VAL A 128 2.49 -5.57 12.40
CA VAL A 128 2.31 -6.99 12.02
C VAL A 128 3.68 -7.62 11.70
N ARG A 129 4.00 -8.78 12.29
CA ARG A 129 5.27 -9.49 12.05
C ARG A 129 5.11 -11.00 12.02
N ASP A 130 5.82 -11.63 11.09
CA ASP A 130 6.07 -13.08 11.13
C ASP A 130 7.27 -13.36 12.05
N VAL A 131 7.07 -13.24 13.37
CA VAL A 131 8.09 -13.57 14.36
C VAL A 131 7.53 -14.68 15.25
N PRO A 132 8.28 -15.77 15.48
CA PRO A 132 7.91 -16.74 16.50
C PRO A 132 7.88 -16.03 17.86
N ASP A 133 6.73 -16.06 18.52
CA ASP A 133 6.55 -15.49 19.85
C ASP A 133 7.62 -16.06 20.80
N ARG A 134 8.55 -15.21 21.25
CA ARG A 134 9.64 -15.59 22.17
C ARG A 134 9.08 -16.13 23.50
N HIS A 135 7.81 -15.88 23.80
CA HIS A 135 7.15 -16.36 25.01
C HIS A 135 6.49 -17.73 24.90
N MET A 136 6.65 -18.44 23.77
CA MET A 136 6.10 -19.79 23.57
C MET A 136 7.13 -20.92 23.79
N ALA A 137 8.30 -20.64 24.38
CA ALA A 137 9.25 -21.67 24.77
C ALA A 137 8.59 -22.67 25.74
N GLY A 138 8.40 -23.92 25.30
CA GLY A 138 7.87 -25.02 26.11
C GLY A 138 6.38 -25.35 25.93
N LYS A 139 5.64 -24.72 25.01
CA LYS A 139 4.26 -25.12 24.67
C LYS A 139 4.22 -26.04 23.44
N PRO A 140 3.27 -27.00 23.36
CA PRO A 140 3.15 -27.92 22.24
C PRO A 140 3.05 -27.17 20.91
N ALA A 141 3.57 -27.79 19.85
CA ALA A 141 3.79 -27.26 18.50
C ALA A 141 2.50 -26.88 17.74
N TYR A 142 1.64 -26.06 18.32
CA TYR A 142 0.66 -25.30 17.56
C TYR A 142 1.45 -24.38 16.62
N ARG A 143 1.29 -24.65 15.32
CA ARG A 143 1.94 -23.97 14.19
C ARG A 143 2.14 -22.49 14.50
N HIS A 144 3.37 -22.00 14.32
CA HIS A 144 3.72 -20.58 14.39
C HIS A 144 2.66 -19.75 13.64
N LYS A 145 1.76 -19.10 14.39
CA LYS A 145 0.78 -18.18 13.83
C LYS A 145 1.47 -16.84 13.65
N PRO A 146 1.25 -16.15 12.52
CA PRO A 146 1.64 -14.75 12.40
C PRO A 146 1.17 -13.94 13.61
N PHE A 147 2.03 -13.05 14.09
CA PHE A 147 1.79 -12.22 15.25
C PHE A 147 1.53 -10.79 14.80
N ALA A 148 0.57 -10.12 15.43
CA ALA A 148 0.37 -8.70 15.23
C ALA A 148 0.15 -7.99 16.57
N GLN A 149 0.74 -6.81 16.71
CA GLN A 149 0.64 -5.99 17.89
C GLN A 149 -0.13 -4.71 17.56
N PHE A 150 -1.12 -4.42 18.39
CA PHE A 150 -1.96 -3.23 18.34
C PHE A 150 -1.92 -2.48 19.66
N THR A 151 -2.21 -1.19 19.61
CA THR A 151 -2.57 -0.37 20.77
C THR A 151 -4.08 -0.17 20.81
N THR A 152 -4.64 0.09 21.99
CA THR A 152 -6.06 0.43 22.13
C THR A 152 -6.45 1.70 21.36
N ASN A 153 -5.50 2.61 21.12
CA ASN A 153 -5.71 3.84 20.35
C ASN A 153 -5.72 3.61 18.83
N ASP A 154 -5.39 2.41 18.33
CA ASP A 154 -5.35 2.15 16.88
C ASP A 154 -6.72 2.17 16.21
N ILE A 155 -7.79 2.09 16.99
CA ILE A 155 -9.19 2.28 16.54
C ILE A 155 -9.59 3.76 16.45
N GLU A 156 -8.72 4.67 16.88
CA GLU A 156 -8.89 6.11 16.70
C GLU A 156 -8.11 6.60 15.47
N ALA A 157 -8.58 7.69 14.87
CA ALA A 157 -7.89 8.29 13.74
C ALA A 157 -6.65 9.05 14.23
N ASN A 158 -5.46 8.69 13.73
CA ASN A 158 -4.21 9.34 14.13
C ASN A 158 -3.86 10.52 13.21
N THR A 159 -4.77 11.49 13.12
CA THR A 159 -4.75 12.59 12.15
C THR A 159 -3.46 13.41 12.24
N LEU A 160 -3.03 13.80 13.45
CA LEU A 160 -1.86 14.67 13.63
C LEU A 160 -0.54 13.99 13.27
N CYS A 161 -0.34 12.73 13.69
CA CYS A 161 0.87 11.99 13.33
C CYS A 161 0.98 11.81 11.82
N LYS A 162 -0.14 11.48 11.16
CA LYS A 162 -0.20 11.23 9.72
C LYS A 162 0.02 12.51 8.91
N ALA A 163 -0.60 13.62 9.31
CA ALA A 163 -0.34 14.93 8.74
C ALA A 163 1.14 15.33 8.89
N GLY A 164 1.73 15.15 10.07
CA GLY A 164 3.14 15.43 10.33
C GLY A 164 4.09 14.60 9.48
N LYS A 165 3.80 13.31 9.29
CA LYS A 165 4.57 12.42 8.40
C LYS A 165 4.50 12.88 6.94
N LEU A 166 3.32 13.28 6.46
CA LEU A 166 3.16 13.76 5.09
C LEU A 166 3.86 15.11 4.87
N LEU A 167 3.72 16.06 5.80
CA LEU A 167 4.46 17.32 5.83
C LEU A 167 5.98 17.11 5.76
N GLU A 168 6.53 16.25 6.61
CA GLU A 168 7.95 15.88 6.58
C GLU A 168 8.36 15.31 5.23
N ALA A 169 7.45 14.56 4.63
CA ALA A 169 7.57 13.96 3.32
C ALA A 169 7.19 14.87 2.16
N ILE A 170 6.87 16.14 2.34
CA ILE A 170 6.85 17.12 1.23
C ILE A 170 7.96 18.15 1.40
N ARG A 171 8.45 18.33 2.63
CA ARG A 171 9.59 19.18 2.97
C ARG A 171 10.90 18.70 2.33
N LYS A 172 11.12 17.38 2.28
CA LYS A 172 12.34 16.82 1.68
C LYS A 172 12.33 17.00 0.17
N PRO A 173 13.47 17.14 -0.51
CA PRO A 173 13.48 17.12 -1.97
C PRO A 173 12.91 15.80 -2.52
N VAL A 174 12.15 15.86 -3.61
CA VAL A 174 11.76 14.68 -4.38
C VAL A 174 12.73 14.52 -5.54
N VAL A 175 13.25 13.31 -5.71
CA VAL A 175 14.25 12.99 -6.73
C VAL A 175 13.61 12.07 -7.75
N VAL A 176 13.66 12.45 -9.02
CA VAL A 176 13.21 11.63 -10.14
C VAL A 176 14.32 11.47 -11.16
N ALA A 177 14.49 10.24 -11.66
CA ALA A 177 15.43 9.99 -12.73
C ALA A 177 14.81 10.37 -14.08
N VAL A 178 15.63 10.92 -14.95
CA VAL A 178 15.31 11.26 -16.34
C VAL A 178 16.36 10.64 -17.24
N ASN A 179 15.95 10.15 -18.41
CA ASN A 179 16.91 9.72 -19.42
C ASN A 179 17.36 10.94 -20.24
N THR A 180 18.61 11.36 -20.11
CA THR A 180 19.15 12.50 -20.88
C THR A 180 19.74 12.10 -22.25
N ALA A 181 19.82 10.80 -22.54
CA ALA A 181 20.62 10.27 -23.63
C ALA A 181 19.86 9.92 -24.93
N SER A 182 18.52 9.88 -24.96
CA SER A 182 17.82 9.29 -26.13
C SER A 182 16.43 9.86 -26.51
N ASP A 183 15.99 9.40 -27.68
CA ASP A 183 14.71 9.54 -28.39
C ASP A 183 13.54 8.70 -27.80
N GLN A 184 13.73 8.09 -26.63
CA GLN A 184 12.71 7.26 -25.94
C GLN A 184 11.94 8.05 -24.86
N SER A 185 11.00 7.38 -24.17
CA SER A 185 10.28 7.96 -23.02
C SER A 185 11.28 8.50 -21.99
N LEU A 186 11.23 9.81 -21.73
CA LEU A 186 12.15 10.52 -20.85
C LEU A 186 11.98 10.16 -19.38
N LEU A 187 10.81 9.61 -19.01
CA LEU A 187 10.46 9.21 -17.65
C LEU A 187 10.03 7.74 -17.64
N SER A 188 10.46 7.00 -16.62
CA SER A 188 9.96 5.66 -16.32
C SER A 188 8.56 5.71 -15.69
N MET A 189 7.84 4.58 -15.66
CA MET A 189 6.54 4.49 -14.96
C MET A 189 6.68 4.83 -13.47
N ALA A 190 7.74 4.34 -12.81
CA ALA A 190 8.03 4.67 -11.41
C ALA A 190 8.31 6.18 -11.21
N ALA A 191 8.99 6.84 -12.16
CA ALA A 191 9.18 8.29 -12.11
C ALA A 191 7.84 9.04 -12.26
N ILE A 192 7.00 8.63 -13.20
CA ILE A 192 5.67 9.22 -13.43
C ILE A 192 4.79 9.07 -12.19
N GLU A 193 4.73 7.88 -11.59
CA GLU A 193 3.94 7.65 -10.38
C GLU A 193 4.42 8.48 -9.19
N ARG A 194 5.74 8.59 -8.98
CA ARG A 194 6.27 9.48 -7.92
C ARG A 194 5.83 10.93 -8.13
N LEU A 195 5.85 11.42 -9.36
CA LEU A 195 5.37 12.78 -9.68
C LEU A 195 3.87 12.91 -9.44
N ARG A 196 3.07 11.91 -9.83
CA ARG A 196 1.63 11.87 -9.61
C ARG A 196 1.30 11.98 -8.13
N PHE A 197 1.91 11.16 -7.29
CA PHE A 197 1.68 11.23 -5.84
C PHE A 197 2.20 12.52 -5.22
N HIS A 198 3.37 13.02 -5.66
CA HIS A 198 3.88 14.27 -5.13
C HIS A 198 2.95 15.45 -5.42
N ALA A 199 2.35 15.50 -6.61
CA ALA A 199 1.34 16.48 -6.97
C ALA A 199 0.11 16.40 -6.05
N LEU A 200 -0.41 15.19 -5.82
CA LEU A 200 -1.53 14.96 -4.91
C LEU A 200 -1.17 15.34 -3.47
N ASP A 201 -0.01 14.91 -2.98
CA ASP A 201 0.46 15.14 -1.62
C ASP A 201 0.60 16.65 -1.34
N ILE A 202 1.14 17.43 -2.27
CA ILE A 202 1.21 18.89 -2.14
C ILE A 202 -0.20 19.49 -2.06
N ALA A 203 -1.09 19.16 -2.99
CA ALA A 203 -2.45 19.72 -3.03
C ALA A 203 -3.25 19.42 -1.76
N HIS A 204 -3.01 18.26 -1.16
CA HIS A 204 -3.70 17.81 0.05
C HIS A 204 -3.18 18.40 1.35
N VAL A 205 -1.90 18.78 1.37
CA VAL A 205 -1.27 19.43 2.54
C VAL A 205 -1.44 20.94 2.47
N LEU A 206 -1.40 21.54 1.27
CA LEU A 206 -1.41 22.99 1.05
C LEU A 206 -2.78 23.51 0.58
N ILE A 207 -3.85 23.18 1.31
CA ILE A 207 -5.24 23.42 0.89
C ILE A 207 -5.53 24.90 0.62
N ASP A 208 -4.99 25.81 1.44
CA ASP A 208 -5.25 27.25 1.35
C ASP A 208 -4.24 28.00 0.46
N HIS A 209 -3.33 27.28 -0.19
CA HIS A 209 -2.26 27.84 -1.01
C HIS A 209 -2.42 27.32 -2.44
N PRO A 210 -3.28 27.95 -3.26
CA PRO A 210 -3.66 27.44 -4.58
C PRO A 210 -2.51 27.44 -5.60
N GLU A 211 -1.42 28.16 -5.33
CA GLU A 211 -0.26 28.26 -6.22
C GLU A 211 1.06 28.25 -5.42
N PRO A 212 1.42 27.13 -4.76
CA PRO A 212 2.63 27.07 -3.98
C PRO A 212 3.87 27.23 -4.86
N LEU A 213 4.95 27.79 -4.31
CA LEU A 213 6.21 27.91 -5.05
C LEU A 213 7.02 26.61 -5.01
N LEU A 214 7.21 26.00 -6.19
CA LEU A 214 8.00 24.80 -6.38
C LEU A 214 9.26 25.10 -7.20
N THR A 215 10.43 24.76 -6.68
CA THR A 215 11.70 24.81 -7.43
C THR A 215 11.98 23.44 -8.04
N ILE A 216 12.21 23.39 -9.36
CA ILE A 216 12.57 22.18 -10.10
C ILE A 216 13.96 22.38 -10.71
N THR A 217 14.92 21.56 -10.30
CA THR A 217 16.31 21.62 -10.76
C THR A 217 16.60 20.40 -11.63
N GLY A 218 16.87 20.61 -12.92
CA GLY A 218 17.19 19.53 -13.85
C GLY A 218 18.70 19.28 -14.05
N PRO A 219 19.07 18.17 -14.71
CA PRO A 219 20.43 17.69 -14.80
C PRO A 219 21.31 18.55 -15.71
N GLY A 220 22.51 18.90 -15.22
CA GLY A 220 23.54 19.57 -16.01
C GLY A 220 23.16 20.95 -16.57
N PRO A 221 23.98 21.52 -17.48
CA PRO A 221 23.77 22.88 -18.00
C PRO A 221 22.46 23.06 -18.78
N ALA A 222 22.02 22.03 -19.50
CA ALA A 222 20.73 22.01 -20.22
C ALA A 222 19.54 21.61 -19.33
N GLY A 223 19.75 21.50 -18.01
CA GLY A 223 18.79 20.96 -17.05
C GLY A 223 17.43 21.67 -17.04
N THR A 224 17.38 22.96 -17.38
CA THR A 224 16.12 23.73 -17.44
C THR A 224 15.09 23.10 -18.39
N THR A 225 15.51 22.44 -19.46
CA THR A 225 14.60 21.74 -20.39
C THR A 225 13.91 20.57 -19.72
N PHE A 226 14.67 19.71 -19.03
CA PHE A 226 14.13 18.57 -18.28
C PHE A 226 13.30 19.02 -17.06
N ALA A 227 13.71 20.10 -16.39
CA ALA A 227 12.97 20.69 -15.29
C ALA A 227 11.58 21.16 -15.74
N LYS A 228 11.50 21.84 -16.90
CA LYS A 228 10.22 22.25 -17.51
C LYS A 228 9.37 21.07 -17.91
N LEU A 229 9.96 20.00 -18.44
CA LEU A 229 9.23 18.77 -18.75
C LEU A 229 8.58 18.17 -17.51
N VAL A 230 9.33 18.05 -16.41
CA VAL A 230 8.78 17.56 -15.14
C VAL A 230 7.69 18.50 -14.60
N GLY A 231 7.87 19.82 -14.70
CA GLY A 231 6.83 20.80 -14.38
C GLY A 231 5.54 20.58 -15.18
N ASN A 232 5.65 20.31 -16.49
CA ASN A 232 4.51 20.01 -17.35
C ASN A 232 3.77 18.73 -16.92
N VAL A 233 4.50 17.69 -16.51
CA VAL A 233 3.89 16.44 -16.01
C VAL A 233 3.12 16.70 -14.70
N LEU A 234 3.65 17.48 -13.77
CA LEU A 234 2.94 17.86 -12.55
C LEU A 234 1.65 18.64 -12.84
N MET A 235 1.70 19.57 -13.80
CA MET A 235 0.51 20.30 -14.25
C MET A 235 -0.54 19.37 -14.87
N GLN A 236 -0.14 18.34 -15.62
CA GLN A 236 -1.06 17.32 -16.15
C GLN A 236 -1.72 16.50 -15.04
N PHE A 237 -1.05 16.31 -13.90
CA PHE A 237 -1.64 15.74 -12.69
C PHE A 237 -2.45 16.72 -11.85
N GLY A 238 -2.67 17.94 -12.34
CA GLY A 238 -3.53 18.93 -11.72
C GLY A 238 -2.85 19.82 -10.68
N LEU A 239 -1.53 19.74 -10.50
CA LEU A 239 -0.82 20.63 -9.59
C LEU A 239 -0.72 22.04 -10.20
N GLN A 240 -1.53 22.95 -9.67
CA GLN A 240 -1.41 24.39 -9.92
C GLN A 240 -0.35 24.94 -8.97
N ALA A 241 0.78 25.41 -9.50
CA ALA A 241 1.92 25.88 -8.71
C ALA A 241 2.71 26.95 -9.47
N LYS A 242 3.46 27.78 -8.73
CA LYS A 242 4.47 28.66 -9.31
C LYS A 242 5.76 27.87 -9.45
N TYR A 243 6.30 27.79 -10.66
CA TYR A 243 7.48 26.98 -10.94
C TYR A 243 8.73 27.84 -11.10
N SER A 244 9.77 27.56 -10.30
CA SER A 244 11.13 28.09 -10.49
C SER A 244 12.01 27.00 -11.11
N TYR A 245 12.36 27.16 -12.38
CA TYR A 245 13.18 26.18 -13.10
C TYR A 245 14.66 26.51 -13.00
N ARG A 246 15.48 25.52 -12.65
CA ARG A 246 16.93 25.63 -12.52
C ARG A 246 17.65 24.54 -13.31
N SER A 247 18.90 24.81 -13.68
CA SER A 247 19.85 23.86 -14.26
C SER A 247 20.93 23.48 -13.23
N HIS A 248 21.88 22.64 -13.64
CA HIS A 248 23.05 22.18 -12.87
C HIS A 248 22.75 21.20 -11.72
N GLY A 249 21.66 20.45 -11.82
CA GLY A 249 21.44 19.26 -11.00
C GLY A 249 22.40 18.12 -11.36
N PRO A 250 22.45 17.05 -10.55
CA PRO A 250 23.22 15.85 -10.85
C PRO A 250 22.83 15.24 -12.21
N PRO A 251 23.74 14.54 -12.91
CA PRO A 251 23.42 13.86 -14.16
C PRO A 251 22.19 12.96 -14.03
N ASP A 252 21.32 12.96 -15.05
CA ASP A 252 20.11 12.12 -15.13
C ASP A 252 19.11 12.27 -13.98
N ILE A 253 19.22 13.32 -13.16
CA ILE A 253 18.36 13.55 -11.99
C ILE A 253 17.68 14.91 -12.08
N VAL A 254 16.37 14.92 -11.88
CA VAL A 254 15.58 16.13 -11.59
C VAL A 254 15.21 16.12 -10.10
N THR A 255 15.42 17.24 -9.43
CA THR A 255 15.05 17.42 -8.02
C THR A 255 13.96 18.48 -7.90
N LEU A 256 12.92 18.16 -7.13
CA LEU A 256 11.80 19.04 -6.84
C LEU A 256 11.88 19.45 -5.37
N THR A 257 11.71 20.73 -5.07
CA THR A 257 11.76 21.25 -3.70
C THR A 257 10.71 22.33 -3.52
N LEU A 258 9.85 22.13 -2.53
CA LEU A 258 8.82 23.09 -2.13
C LEU A 258 9.45 24.23 -1.33
N ASP A 259 8.96 25.47 -1.51
CA ASP A 259 9.47 26.61 -0.75
C ASP A 259 9.27 26.39 0.77
N PRO A 260 10.32 26.57 1.60
CA PRO A 260 10.24 26.34 3.04
C PRO A 260 9.17 27.16 3.77
N ARG A 261 8.78 28.32 3.24
CA ARG A 261 7.73 29.18 3.81
C ARG A 261 6.35 28.55 3.65
N GLU A 262 6.10 27.86 2.55
CA GLU A 262 4.86 27.11 2.31
C GLU A 262 4.73 25.97 3.34
N ILE A 263 5.83 25.23 3.55
CA ILE A 263 5.90 24.16 4.56
C ILE A 263 5.64 24.70 5.97
N ALA A 264 6.28 25.82 6.35
CA ALA A 264 6.11 26.42 7.66
C ALA A 264 4.66 26.86 7.90
N THR A 265 4.03 27.44 6.88
CA THR A 265 2.63 27.88 6.94
C THR A 265 1.68 26.69 7.12
N ALA A 266 1.80 25.66 6.29
CA ALA A 266 0.97 24.46 6.39
C ALA A 266 1.16 23.72 7.73
N SER A 267 2.40 23.64 8.22
CA SER A 267 2.70 23.06 9.54
C SER A 267 1.99 23.81 10.67
N ALA A 268 2.00 25.14 10.63
CA ALA A 268 1.31 25.97 11.61
C ALA A 268 -0.21 25.79 11.55
N GLN A 269 -0.80 25.71 10.35
CA GLN A 269 -2.23 25.48 10.15
C GLN A 269 -2.66 24.10 10.69
N ILE A 270 -1.96 23.04 10.30
CA ILE A 270 -2.25 21.65 10.70
C ILE A 270 -2.16 21.51 12.23
N THR A 271 -1.13 22.09 12.85
CA THR A 271 -0.94 22.02 14.31
C THR A 271 -1.98 22.86 15.05
N GLY A 272 -2.39 24.00 14.49
CA GLY A 272 -3.35 24.91 15.10
C GLY A 272 -4.80 24.41 15.06
N ASN A 273 -5.18 23.61 14.07
CA ASN A 273 -6.57 23.14 13.92
C ASN A 273 -6.70 21.80 13.18
N ILE A 274 -6.22 20.71 13.79
CA ILE A 274 -6.23 19.38 13.16
C ILE A 274 -7.63 18.89 12.74
N ALA A 275 -8.68 19.38 13.41
CA ALA A 275 -10.08 19.03 13.10
C ALA A 275 -10.52 19.52 11.71
N GLN A 276 -9.85 20.53 11.14
CA GLN A 276 -10.09 20.99 9.76
C GLN A 276 -9.46 20.10 8.70
N PHE A 277 -8.71 19.06 9.09
CA PHE A 277 -8.02 18.19 8.16
C PHE A 277 -8.48 16.71 8.26
N PRO A 278 -9.79 16.43 8.06
CA PRO A 278 -10.32 15.06 8.13
C PRO A 278 -9.69 14.12 7.08
N GLN A 279 -9.10 14.66 6.03
CA GLN A 279 -8.38 13.90 5.02
C GLN A 279 -7.06 13.28 5.53
N PHE A 280 -6.58 13.64 6.73
CA PHE A 280 -5.50 12.91 7.41
C PHE A 280 -6.02 11.85 8.40
N ALA A 281 -7.35 11.73 8.58
CA ALA A 281 -7.94 10.77 9.49
C ALA A 281 -7.76 9.34 8.94
N GLN A 282 -6.64 8.74 9.28
CA GLN A 282 -6.35 7.34 9.02
C GLN A 282 -6.42 6.57 10.33
N TYR A 283 -7.22 5.51 10.34
CA TYR A 283 -7.27 4.53 11.41
C TYR A 283 -6.12 3.55 11.26
N ALA A 284 -5.27 3.43 12.28
CA ALA A 284 -4.13 2.51 12.24
C ALA A 284 -4.60 1.07 12.02
N VAL A 285 -5.71 0.67 12.64
CA VAL A 285 -6.28 -0.68 12.47
C VAL A 285 -6.60 -1.04 11.00
N VAL A 286 -6.99 -0.05 10.18
CA VAL A 286 -7.29 -0.25 8.76
C VAL A 286 -6.01 -0.47 7.95
N HIS A 287 -4.93 0.24 8.30
CA HIS A 287 -3.60 0.06 7.71
C HIS A 287 -3.02 -1.31 8.07
N GLU A 288 -3.04 -1.67 9.35
CA GLU A 288 -2.53 -2.97 9.80
C GLU A 288 -3.32 -4.15 9.21
N PHE A 289 -4.64 -3.98 8.99
CA PHE A 289 -5.42 -4.97 8.26
C PHE A 289 -4.89 -5.20 6.84
N GLY A 290 -4.36 -4.17 6.18
CA GLY A 290 -3.65 -4.31 4.90
C GLY A 290 -2.43 -5.23 5.00
N HIS A 291 -1.64 -5.11 6.07
CA HIS A 291 -0.56 -6.09 6.34
C HIS A 291 -1.10 -7.49 6.60
N MET A 292 -2.26 -7.61 7.26
CA MET A 292 -2.89 -8.91 7.47
C MET A 292 -3.36 -9.57 6.17
N LEU A 293 -3.60 -8.78 5.11
CA LEU A 293 -3.82 -9.21 3.73
C LEU A 293 -2.53 -9.42 2.92
N GLY A 294 -1.37 -9.10 3.50
CA GLY A 294 -0.04 -9.28 2.89
C GLY A 294 0.51 -8.08 2.13
N LEU A 295 -0.03 -6.89 2.35
CA LEU A 295 0.49 -5.66 1.74
C LEU A 295 1.71 -5.17 2.52
N PRO A 296 2.81 -4.77 1.84
CA PRO A 296 3.97 -4.17 2.50
C PRO A 296 3.68 -2.73 2.96
N ASP A 297 4.50 -2.23 3.89
CA ASP A 297 4.59 -0.79 4.16
C ASP A 297 5.14 -0.04 2.95
N GLU A 298 4.46 1.02 2.53
CA GLU A 298 4.87 1.84 1.39
C GLU A 298 5.76 3.02 1.80
N TYR A 299 5.81 3.41 3.07
CA TYR A 299 6.79 4.40 3.54
C TYR A 299 8.20 3.81 3.74
N MET A 300 8.39 2.52 3.43
CA MET A 300 9.67 1.81 3.48
C MET A 300 10.32 1.80 2.09
N CYS A 301 11.59 2.21 1.99
CA CYS A 301 12.30 2.34 0.71
C CYS A 301 12.45 0.99 0.01
N CYS A 302 12.54 0.96 -1.32
CA CYS A 302 12.82 -0.28 -2.01
C CYS A 302 14.25 -0.76 -1.68
N GLY A 303 14.40 -2.06 -1.41
CA GLY A 303 15.71 -2.70 -1.44
C GLY A 303 16.24 -2.84 -2.87
N THR A 304 17.56 -3.02 -3.02
CA THR A 304 18.21 -3.18 -4.34
C THR A 304 17.57 -4.25 -5.21
N ASN A 305 17.25 -5.42 -4.64
CA ASN A 305 16.57 -6.48 -5.36
C ASN A 305 15.16 -6.09 -5.82
N THR A 306 14.40 -5.40 -4.97
CA THR A 306 13.06 -4.90 -5.31
C THR A 306 13.13 -3.97 -6.51
N VAL A 307 14.11 -3.05 -6.54
CA VAL A 307 14.32 -2.15 -7.69
C VAL A 307 14.72 -2.90 -8.95
N ALA A 308 15.60 -3.90 -8.84
CA ALA A 308 15.97 -4.75 -9.97
C ALA A 308 14.76 -5.51 -10.55
N ILE A 309 13.87 -6.03 -9.69
CA ILE A 309 12.62 -6.69 -10.11
C ILE A 309 11.68 -5.69 -10.78
N MET A 310 11.53 -4.47 -10.24
CA MET A 310 10.73 -3.41 -10.90
C MET A 310 11.27 -3.12 -12.30
N ALA A 311 12.58 -3.05 -12.47
CA ALA A 311 13.20 -2.81 -13.78
C ALA A 311 13.05 -4.01 -14.73
N GLN A 312 13.16 -5.24 -14.22
CA GLN A 312 12.92 -6.47 -15.00
C GLN A 312 11.49 -6.53 -15.55
N HIS A 313 10.51 -6.02 -14.80
CA HIS A 313 9.11 -5.98 -15.21
C HIS A 313 8.70 -4.66 -15.90
N GLY A 314 9.66 -3.80 -16.28
CA GLY A 314 9.40 -2.56 -17.02
C GLY A 314 8.70 -1.46 -16.20
N MET A 315 8.62 -1.59 -14.88
CA MET A 315 8.05 -0.57 -13.99
C MET A 315 9.04 0.55 -13.69
N ALA A 316 10.34 0.25 -13.74
CA ALA A 316 11.43 1.20 -13.54
C ALA A 316 12.42 1.14 -14.71
N ALA A 317 13.16 2.23 -14.94
CA ALA A 317 14.27 2.21 -15.88
C ALA A 317 15.45 1.40 -15.29
N GLN A 318 16.24 0.78 -16.17
CA GLN A 318 17.46 0.05 -15.80
C GLN A 318 18.68 0.97 -15.59
N SER A 319 18.48 2.28 -15.40
CA SER A 319 19.57 3.24 -15.24
C SER A 319 20.03 3.30 -13.78
N ALA A 320 21.33 3.57 -13.58
CA ALA A 320 21.89 3.78 -12.24
C ALA A 320 21.23 4.97 -11.51
N ALA A 321 20.81 5.99 -12.25
CA ALA A 321 20.08 7.14 -11.72
C ALA A 321 18.70 6.74 -11.17
N GLU A 322 17.93 5.93 -11.90
CA GLU A 322 16.63 5.43 -11.42
C GLU A 322 16.80 4.52 -10.22
N GLN A 323 17.79 3.63 -10.27
CA GLN A 323 18.08 2.73 -9.16
C GLN A 323 18.41 3.52 -7.88
N SER A 324 19.34 4.47 -7.98
CA SER A 324 19.70 5.33 -6.87
C SER A 324 18.51 6.16 -6.38
N ALA A 325 17.68 6.69 -7.28
CA ALA A 325 16.54 7.50 -6.90
C ALA A 325 15.47 6.68 -6.14
N LEU A 326 15.29 5.39 -6.44
CA LEU A 326 14.34 4.51 -5.74
C LEU A 326 14.90 3.98 -4.41
N GLU A 327 16.16 3.53 -4.38
CA GLU A 327 16.82 3.02 -3.17
C GLU A 327 16.97 4.10 -2.09
N ASN A 328 17.19 5.36 -2.51
CA ASN A 328 17.36 6.50 -1.62
C ASN A 328 16.07 7.31 -1.39
N ASN A 329 14.91 6.84 -1.88
CA ASN A 329 13.64 7.55 -1.73
C ASN A 329 13.07 7.46 -0.30
N THR A 330 13.84 7.73 0.74
CA THR A 330 13.40 7.54 2.14
C THR A 330 13.09 8.86 2.84
N THR A 331 11.95 8.92 3.54
CA THR A 331 11.65 10.03 4.47
C THR A 331 11.84 9.67 5.94
N THR A 332 11.98 8.38 6.25
CA THR A 332 12.35 7.90 7.58
C THR A 332 13.86 7.56 7.60
N LYS A 333 14.47 7.46 8.79
CA LYS A 333 15.79 6.82 8.90
C LYS A 333 15.63 5.42 8.31
N GLN A 334 16.46 5.02 7.34
CA GLN A 334 16.47 3.66 6.79
C GLN A 334 16.40 2.68 7.96
N GLN A 335 15.20 2.16 8.23
CA GLN A 335 15.07 1.09 9.19
C GLN A 335 15.84 -0.08 8.57
N LYS A 336 16.61 -0.79 9.39
CA LYS A 336 17.34 -1.98 8.92
C LYS A 336 16.33 -2.87 8.20
N PHE A 337 16.46 -2.95 6.87
CA PHE A 337 15.62 -3.79 6.04
C PHE A 337 15.81 -5.23 6.51
N SER A 338 14.83 -5.77 7.21
CA SER A 338 14.88 -7.19 7.54
C SER A 338 14.73 -7.98 6.25
N ALA A 339 15.38 -9.15 6.18
CA ALA A 339 15.23 -10.03 5.02
C ALA A 339 13.75 -10.38 4.73
N GLY A 340 12.91 -10.42 5.78
CA GLY A 340 11.47 -10.61 5.64
C GLY A 340 10.79 -9.47 4.89
N ILE A 341 11.04 -8.22 5.27
CA ILE A 341 10.45 -7.04 4.61
C ILE A 341 10.91 -6.95 3.14
N ALA A 342 12.21 -7.18 2.88
CA ALA A 342 12.74 -7.22 1.52
C ALA A 342 11.98 -8.23 0.65
N LYS A 343 11.88 -9.48 1.13
CA LYS A 343 11.18 -10.56 0.43
C LYS A 343 9.71 -10.24 0.20
N THR A 344 9.03 -9.66 1.19
CA THR A 344 7.63 -9.26 1.05
C THR A 344 7.46 -8.23 -0.07
N GLN A 345 8.30 -7.19 -0.10
CA GLN A 345 8.25 -6.20 -1.17
C GLN A 345 8.59 -6.80 -2.55
N GLU A 346 9.64 -7.64 -2.65
CA GLU A 346 10.03 -8.32 -3.89
C GLU A 346 8.87 -9.13 -4.48
N GLU A 347 8.20 -9.96 -3.67
CA GLU A 347 7.07 -10.77 -4.11
C GLU A 347 5.82 -9.92 -4.40
N PHE A 348 5.62 -8.83 -3.66
CA PHE A 348 4.53 -7.90 -3.92
C PHE A 348 4.68 -7.19 -5.28
N ILE A 349 5.88 -6.77 -5.67
CA ILE A 349 6.14 -6.19 -7.00
C ILE A 349 5.86 -7.21 -8.10
N LYS A 350 6.26 -8.48 -7.90
CA LYS A 350 5.96 -9.55 -8.87
C LYS A 350 4.44 -9.74 -9.03
N LEU A 351 3.68 -9.66 -7.94
CA LEU A 351 2.21 -9.70 -8.02
C LEU A 351 1.64 -8.49 -8.75
N CYS A 352 2.15 -7.28 -8.51
CA CYS A 352 1.76 -6.09 -9.27
C CYS A 352 1.98 -6.31 -10.77
N ALA A 353 3.14 -6.83 -11.16
CA ALA A 353 3.46 -7.13 -12.56
C ALA A 353 2.54 -8.21 -13.15
N LEU A 354 2.25 -9.23 -12.36
CA LEU A 354 1.41 -10.37 -12.75
C LEU A 354 -0.03 -9.96 -13.07
N PHE A 355 -0.54 -8.91 -12.42
CA PHE A 355 -1.89 -8.36 -12.61
C PHE A 355 -1.91 -7.05 -13.41
N ASP A 356 -0.79 -6.68 -14.05
CA ASP A 356 -0.65 -5.43 -14.81
C ASP A 356 -1.03 -4.17 -14.01
N VAL A 357 -0.61 -4.15 -12.75
CA VAL A 357 -0.82 -3.05 -11.82
C VAL A 357 0.49 -2.32 -11.58
N VAL A 358 0.43 -1.00 -11.61
CA VAL A 358 1.59 -0.17 -11.29
C VAL A 358 1.89 -0.26 -9.79
N ALA A 359 3.16 -0.48 -9.47
CA ALA A 359 3.63 -0.51 -8.09
C ALA A 359 3.40 0.86 -7.40
N PRO A 360 3.08 0.88 -6.09
CA PRO A 360 2.95 2.12 -5.34
C PRO A 360 4.31 2.80 -5.15
N PRO A 361 4.34 4.11 -4.85
CA PRO A 361 5.58 4.83 -4.57
C PRO A 361 6.13 4.45 -3.18
N PHE A 362 7.16 3.60 -3.17
CA PHE A 362 7.83 3.17 -1.95
C PHE A 362 8.80 4.20 -1.36
N GLY A 363 8.98 4.17 -0.04
CA GLY A 363 10.00 4.86 0.75
C GLY A 363 9.61 6.22 1.30
N ARG A 364 8.54 6.81 0.79
CA ARG A 364 8.12 8.15 1.16
C ARG A 364 6.70 8.12 1.67
N ALA A 365 6.48 8.74 2.83
CA ALA A 365 5.13 8.96 3.33
C ALA A 365 4.32 9.74 2.27
N ASN A 366 3.15 9.21 1.92
CA ASN A 366 2.28 9.71 0.87
C ASN A 366 0.82 9.40 1.25
N GLN A 367 -0.14 9.84 0.42
CA GLN A 367 -1.57 9.63 0.68
C GLN A 367 -2.08 8.19 0.64
N SER A 368 -1.29 7.22 0.21
CA SER A 368 -1.70 5.82 0.18
C SER A 368 -2.11 5.31 1.56
N LEU A 369 -3.11 4.43 1.57
CA LEU A 369 -3.53 3.70 2.76
C LEU A 369 -2.39 2.90 3.39
N MET A 370 -1.51 2.31 2.58
CA MET A 370 -0.35 1.57 3.12
C MET A 370 0.85 2.49 3.41
N SER A 371 0.61 3.80 3.47
CA SER A 371 1.60 4.83 3.79
C SER A 371 1.12 5.74 4.95
N ALA A 372 0.80 7.00 4.68
CA ALA A 372 0.37 7.98 5.68
C ALA A 372 -1.03 8.55 5.42
N GLY A 373 -1.73 8.14 4.36
CA GLY A 373 -3.07 8.64 4.05
C GLY A 373 -4.14 7.56 4.02
N HIS A 374 -5.20 7.79 3.25
CA HIS A 374 -6.38 6.91 3.17
C HIS A 374 -6.74 6.51 1.74
N THR A 375 -5.89 6.85 0.76
CA THR A 375 -6.15 6.59 -0.65
C THR A 375 -5.88 5.13 -0.98
N PHE A 376 -6.90 4.45 -1.50
CA PHE A 376 -6.79 3.10 -2.03
C PHE A 376 -6.13 3.11 -3.41
N LEU A 377 -5.20 2.19 -3.62
CA LEU A 377 -4.50 1.99 -4.88
C LEU A 377 -4.86 0.63 -5.47
N PRO A 378 -4.79 0.44 -6.80
CA PRO A 378 -5.01 -0.87 -7.40
C PRO A 378 -4.05 -1.93 -6.84
N ALA A 379 -2.83 -1.50 -6.45
CA ALA A 379 -1.83 -2.34 -5.83
C ALA A 379 -2.30 -2.96 -4.49
N HIS A 380 -3.24 -2.33 -3.78
CA HIS A 380 -3.79 -2.86 -2.52
C HIS A 380 -4.72 -4.06 -2.73
N ALA A 381 -5.13 -4.32 -3.98
CA ALA A 381 -5.99 -5.44 -4.32
C ALA A 381 -5.22 -6.70 -4.77
N VAL A 382 -3.92 -6.62 -5.05
CA VAL A 382 -3.19 -7.69 -5.78
C VAL A 382 -3.04 -8.98 -5.00
N THR A 383 -2.94 -8.93 -3.66
CA THR A 383 -2.88 -10.16 -2.83
C THR A 383 -4.24 -10.86 -2.81
N VAL A 384 -5.33 -10.09 -2.84
CA VAL A 384 -6.70 -10.59 -2.93
C VAL A 384 -6.98 -11.13 -4.35
N ALA A 385 -6.50 -10.45 -5.39
CA ALA A 385 -6.54 -10.92 -6.78
C ALA A 385 -5.79 -12.26 -6.94
N HIS A 386 -4.63 -12.38 -6.29
CA HIS A 386 -3.85 -13.61 -6.25
C HIS A 386 -4.63 -14.76 -5.60
N ALA A 387 -5.36 -14.51 -4.51
CA ALA A 387 -6.25 -15.50 -3.91
C ALA A 387 -7.38 -15.92 -4.86
N LEU A 388 -8.06 -14.96 -5.50
CA LEU A 388 -9.09 -15.22 -6.50
C LEU A 388 -8.54 -16.08 -7.64
N TRP A 389 -7.43 -15.67 -8.24
CA TRP A 389 -6.78 -16.43 -9.31
C TRP A 389 -6.45 -17.85 -8.86
N ARG A 390 -5.83 -18.05 -7.69
CA ARG A 390 -5.50 -19.40 -7.20
C ARG A 390 -6.72 -20.29 -7.04
N MET A 391 -7.82 -19.73 -6.54
CA MET A 391 -9.10 -20.42 -6.42
C MET A 391 -9.68 -20.81 -7.79
N THR A 392 -9.53 -19.94 -8.79
CA THR A 392 -10.10 -20.10 -10.13
C THR A 392 -9.09 -20.50 -11.22
N ARG A 393 -7.87 -20.94 -10.85
CA ARG A 393 -6.72 -21.10 -11.76
C ARG A 393 -6.90 -22.11 -12.90
N ASN A 394 -7.88 -23.00 -12.76
CA ASN A 394 -8.23 -23.94 -13.82
C ASN A 394 -9.03 -23.26 -14.95
N TYR A 395 -9.60 -22.08 -14.69
CA TYR A 395 -10.44 -21.33 -15.62
C TYR A 395 -9.73 -20.09 -16.15
N PHE A 396 -8.90 -19.43 -15.33
CA PHE A 396 -8.32 -18.13 -15.68
C PHE A 396 -6.81 -18.04 -15.42
N GLN A 397 -6.16 -17.21 -16.23
CA GLN A 397 -4.81 -16.68 -16.00
C GLN A 397 -4.87 -15.40 -15.16
N PRO A 398 -3.76 -15.00 -14.52
CA PRO A 398 -3.74 -13.76 -13.71
C PRO A 398 -4.11 -12.51 -14.51
N GLY A 399 -3.53 -12.33 -15.70
CA GLY A 399 -3.82 -11.19 -16.58
C GLY A 399 -5.24 -11.19 -17.18
N GLU A 400 -6.04 -12.23 -16.94
CA GLU A 400 -7.47 -12.26 -17.29
C GLU A 400 -8.35 -11.63 -16.19
N TRP A 401 -7.75 -11.08 -15.13
CA TRP A 401 -8.42 -10.33 -14.07
C TRP A 401 -7.90 -8.89 -14.02
N ARG A 402 -8.74 -7.94 -14.44
CA ARG A 402 -8.45 -6.51 -14.31
C ARG A 402 -8.95 -5.99 -12.98
N ILE A 403 -8.11 -5.26 -12.26
CA ILE A 403 -8.49 -4.56 -11.03
C ILE A 403 -9.12 -3.22 -11.40
N GLU A 404 -10.32 -2.96 -10.90
CA GLU A 404 -11.03 -1.69 -11.07
C GLU A 404 -11.27 -1.07 -9.69
N LEU A 405 -10.74 0.14 -9.48
CA LEU A 405 -11.07 0.93 -8.29
C LEU A 405 -12.49 1.46 -8.43
N LEU A 406 -13.26 1.32 -7.36
CA LEU A 406 -14.56 1.95 -7.21
C LEU A 406 -14.34 3.33 -6.60
N LYS A 407 -15.08 4.35 -7.05
CA LYS A 407 -14.87 5.74 -6.61
C LYS A 407 -14.95 5.81 -5.08
N SER A 408 -13.85 6.27 -4.49
CA SER A 408 -13.63 6.44 -3.06
C SER A 408 -14.39 7.60 -2.47
#